data_AF-G7ZX66-F1
#
_entry.id   AF-G7ZX66-F1
#
_cell.length_a   1.000
_cell.length_b   1.000
_cell.length_c   1.000
_cell.angle_alpha   90.00
_cell.angle_beta   90.00
_cell.angle_gamma   90.00
#
_symmetry.space_group_name_H-M   'P 1'
#
loop_
_entity.id
_entity.type
_entity.pdbx_description
1 polymer ?
#
loop_
_entity_poly.entity_id
_entity_poly.type
_entity_poly.pdbx_seq_one_letter_code
_entity_poly.pdbx_strand_id
1 'polypeptide(L)'
;MLIDSGTPISILPEDFFHRLLEQVRKKVALEPMPFDPSLGYQLCYRTPTNLKGPTLVAHFEGADVLLTPTQIFIPVQYGIFCFAFTSSFSNEYGTYGSYVQSNYLIGFDLEKQVVSFKATDCTNLQDAPRVLPNFLSSPMYLFLLLVIFTKLIFLSLHCMN
;
A
#
# COMPACT_ATOMS: atom_id res chain seq x y z
N MET A 1 11.22 -6.36 7.17
CA MET A 1 10.08 -5.59 6.63
C MET A 1 8.81 -6.29 7.05
N LEU A 2 7.84 -5.58 7.60
CA LEU A 2 6.51 -6.09 7.92
C LEU A 2 5.54 -5.66 6.82
N ILE A 3 4.68 -6.55 6.33
CA ILE A 3 3.57 -6.16 5.44
C ILE A 3 2.33 -6.01 6.31
N ASP A 4 1.85 -4.78 6.45
CA ASP A 4 0.82 -4.45 7.43
C ASP A 4 -0.23 -3.53 6.81
N SER A 5 -1.40 -4.10 6.53
CA SER A 5 -2.56 -3.36 6.03
C SER A 5 -3.19 -2.44 7.10
N GLY A 6 -2.87 -2.64 8.37
CA GLY A 6 -3.29 -1.79 9.49
C GLY A 6 -2.50 -0.49 9.62
N THR A 7 -1.35 -0.38 8.94
CA THR A 7 -0.54 0.83 8.89
C THR A 7 -0.78 1.57 7.55
N PRO A 8 -1.37 2.78 7.55
CA PRO A 8 -1.71 3.47 6.29
C PRO A 8 -0.49 3.77 5.41
N ILE A 9 0.50 4.49 5.95
CA ILE A 9 1.72 4.89 5.23
C ILE A 9 2.86 3.91 5.50
N SER A 10 3.79 3.78 4.56
CA SER A 10 4.96 2.92 4.77
C SER A 10 5.96 3.58 5.72
N ILE A 11 6.58 2.77 6.58
CA ILE A 11 7.61 3.21 7.52
C ILE A 11 8.93 2.61 7.08
N LEU A 12 9.97 3.42 6.94
CA LEU A 12 11.28 2.98 6.49
C LEU A 12 12.37 3.35 7.51
N PRO A 13 13.47 2.59 7.59
CA PRO A 13 14.65 3.01 8.35
C PRO A 13 15.07 4.43 7.97
N GLU A 14 15.45 5.24 8.97
CA GLU A 14 15.62 6.69 8.84
C GLU A 14 16.57 7.07 7.70
N ASP A 15 17.75 6.43 7.65
CA ASP A 15 18.75 6.68 6.61
C ASP A 15 18.22 6.37 5.20
N PHE A 16 17.43 5.29 5.07
CA PHE A 16 16.86 4.89 3.78
C PHE A 16 15.74 5.84 3.36
N PHE A 17 14.88 6.23 4.30
CA PHE A 17 13.82 7.21 4.07
C PHE A 17 14.39 8.54 3.56
N HIS A 18 15.41 9.10 4.21
CA HIS A 18 15.98 10.39 3.81
C HIS A 18 16.56 10.35 2.39
N ARG A 19 17.30 9.29 2.03
CA ARG A 19 17.82 9.12 0.66
C ARG A 19 16.69 9.00 -0.36
N LEU A 20 15.65 8.22 -0.05
CA LEU A 20 14.48 8.09 -0.93
C LEU A 20 13.76 9.43 -1.12
N LEU A 21 13.55 10.16 -0.02
CA LEU A 21 12.87 11.46 0.00
C LEU A 21 13.57 12.47 -0.91
N GLU A 22 14.90 12.53 -0.85
CA GLU A 22 15.69 13.42 -1.73
C GLU A 22 15.54 13.06 -3.21
N GLN A 23 15.52 11.78 -3.56
CA GLN A 23 15.34 11.35 -4.95
C GLN A 23 13.92 11.67 -5.45
N VAL A 24 12.91 11.43 -4.61
CA VAL A 24 11.52 11.76 -4.94
C VAL A 24 11.36 13.26 -5.16
N ARG A 25 11.90 14.10 -4.27
CA ARG A 25 11.87 15.58 -4.44
C ARG A 25 12.42 16.02 -5.79
N LYS A 26 13.54 15.45 -6.23
CA LYS A 26 14.18 15.79 -7.52
C LYS A 26 13.37 15.36 -8.74
N LYS A 27 12.43 14.42 -8.59
CA LYS A 27 11.64 13.85 -9.69
C LYS A 27 10.24 14.44 -9.79
N VAL A 28 9.78 15.20 -8.79
CA VAL A 28 8.50 15.90 -8.82
C VAL A 28 8.73 17.31 -9.33
N ALA A 29 7.98 17.72 -10.35
CA ALA A 29 8.12 19.05 -11.00
C ALA A 29 7.42 20.20 -10.23
N LEU A 30 6.79 19.90 -9.10
CA LEU A 30 6.13 20.87 -8.24
C LEU A 30 7.05 21.28 -7.11
N GLU A 31 6.92 22.52 -6.66
CA GLU A 31 7.59 22.97 -5.44
C GLU A 31 6.94 22.32 -4.21
N PRO A 32 7.74 21.75 -3.28
CA PRO A 32 7.24 21.25 -2.02
C PRO A 32 6.50 22.34 -1.24
N MET A 33 5.42 21.95 -0.57
CA MET A 33 4.77 22.84 0.38
C MET A 33 5.71 23.20 1.54
N PRO A 34 5.59 24.42 2.09
CA PRO A 34 6.30 24.77 3.31
C PRO A 34 5.85 23.84 4.45
N PHE A 35 6.69 23.73 5.47
CA PHE A 35 6.38 22.94 6.66
C PHE A 35 5.05 23.38 7.28
N ASP A 36 4.16 22.40 7.47
CA ASP A 36 2.87 22.56 8.12
C ASP A 36 2.82 21.60 9.33
N PRO A 37 2.82 22.12 10.57
CA PRO A 37 2.74 21.29 11.77
C PRO A 37 1.54 20.35 11.81
N SER A 38 0.43 20.69 11.12
CA SER A 38 -0.78 19.85 11.07
C SER A 38 -0.61 18.61 10.19
N LEU A 39 0.35 18.63 9.26
CA LEU A 39 0.67 17.54 8.34
C LEU A 39 1.92 16.75 8.76
N GLY A 40 2.61 17.21 9.82
CA GLY A 40 3.86 16.63 10.28
C GLY A 40 5.02 16.82 9.30
N TYR A 41 6.06 16.01 9.43
CA TYR A 41 7.28 16.08 8.59
C TYR A 41 7.12 15.35 7.24
N GLN A 42 5.97 15.50 6.58
CA GLN A 42 5.69 14.85 5.30
C GLN A 42 6.05 15.75 4.11
N LEU A 43 6.55 15.13 3.04
CA LEU A 43 6.74 15.84 1.76
C LEU A 43 5.40 15.96 1.05
N CYS A 44 4.87 17.17 0.98
CA CYS A 44 3.56 17.44 0.40
C CYS A 44 3.63 18.44 -0.76
N TYR A 45 2.64 18.36 -1.64
CA TYR A 45 2.52 19.20 -2.83
C TYR A 45 1.06 19.62 -3.02
N ARG A 46 0.87 20.82 -3.58
CA ARG A 46 -0.45 21.34 -3.93
C ARG A 46 -0.74 21.11 -5.41
N THR A 47 -1.86 20.46 -5.71
CA THR A 47 -2.32 20.22 -7.09
C THR A 47 -3.83 20.02 -7.11
N PRO A 48 -4.56 20.58 -8.10
CA PRO A 48 -6.01 20.39 -8.21
C PRO A 48 -6.43 18.98 -8.65
N THR A 49 -5.48 18.22 -9.21
CA THR A 49 -5.68 16.84 -9.67
C THR A 49 -4.70 15.90 -8.97
N ASN A 50 -4.86 14.59 -9.16
CA ASN A 50 -3.88 13.59 -8.72
C ASN A 50 -2.45 13.99 -9.11
N LEU A 51 -1.53 13.81 -8.16
CA LEU A 51 -0.15 14.19 -8.35
C LEU A 51 0.54 13.29 -9.38
N LYS A 52 1.13 13.91 -10.42
CA LYS A 52 1.93 13.21 -11.44
C LYS A 52 3.39 13.09 -10.95
N GLY A 53 3.60 12.17 -10.02
CA GLY A 53 4.91 11.90 -9.41
C GLY A 53 5.73 10.85 -10.16
N PRO A 54 6.92 10.49 -9.64
CA PRO A 54 7.66 9.33 -10.11
C PRO A 54 6.91 8.02 -9.84
N THR A 55 7.32 6.96 -10.53
CA THR A 55 7.02 5.59 -10.14
C THR A 55 8.16 5.08 -9.27
N LEU A 56 7.87 4.33 -8.22
CA LEU A 56 8.87 3.64 -7.40
C LEU A 56 8.85 2.14 -7.70
N VAL A 57 9.97 1.47 -7.47
CA VAL A 57 10.05 0.02 -7.51
C VAL A 57 10.49 -0.46 -6.14
N ALA A 58 9.65 -1.27 -5.50
CA ALA A 58 10.02 -1.99 -4.29
C ALA A 58 10.65 -3.32 -4.69
N HIS A 59 11.95 -3.45 -4.45
CA HIS A 59 12.71 -4.66 -4.74
C HIS A 59 12.59 -5.62 -3.55
N PHE A 60 11.95 -6.76 -3.78
CA PHE A 60 11.91 -7.90 -2.87
C PHE A 60 12.79 -9.03 -3.41
N GLU A 61 13.13 -9.99 -2.56
CA GLU A 61 13.80 -11.20 -3.03
C GLU A 61 12.89 -11.95 -4.01
N GLY A 62 13.31 -12.02 -5.28
CA GLY A 62 12.58 -12.71 -6.34
C GLY A 62 11.40 -11.95 -6.96
N ALA A 63 11.16 -10.68 -6.59
CA ALA A 63 10.08 -9.88 -7.19
C ALA A 63 10.35 -8.38 -7.14
N ASP A 64 9.94 -7.68 -8.20
CA ASP A 64 9.89 -6.23 -8.27
C ASP A 64 8.43 -5.77 -8.27
N VAL A 65 8.06 -4.91 -7.32
CA VAL A 65 6.70 -4.37 -7.20
C VAL A 65 6.70 -2.90 -7.62
N LEU A 66 5.96 -2.59 -8.69
CA LEU A 66 5.86 -1.24 -9.24
C LEU A 66 4.83 -0.42 -8.46
N LEU A 67 5.22 0.74 -7.95
CA LEU A 67 4.34 1.64 -7.20
C LEU A 67 4.08 2.91 -7.99
N THR A 68 2.83 3.11 -8.38
CA THR A 68 2.40 4.27 -9.16
C THR A 68 2.27 5.52 -8.27
N PRO A 69 2.22 6.73 -8.87
CA PRO A 69 2.01 7.96 -8.13
C PRO A 69 0.80 7.95 -7.19
N THR A 70 -0.29 7.26 -7.56
CA THR A 70 -1.50 7.19 -6.74
C THR A 70 -1.33 6.34 -5.47
N GLN A 71 -0.35 5.44 -5.44
CA GLN A 71 -0.03 4.62 -4.27
C GLN A 71 0.99 5.29 -3.34
N ILE A 72 1.81 6.18 -3.89
CA ILE A 72 2.91 6.83 -3.14
C ILE A 72 2.61 8.27 -2.74
N PHE A 73 1.60 8.91 -3.33
CA PHE A 73 1.11 10.24 -2.95
C PHE A 73 -0.37 10.18 -2.62
N ILE A 74 -0.70 10.46 -1.36
CA ILE A 74 -2.04 10.30 -0.81
C ILE A 74 -2.69 11.66 -0.55
N PRO A 75 -3.99 11.82 -0.85
CA PRO A 75 -4.70 13.05 -0.54
C PRO A 75 -4.90 13.16 0.98
N VAL A 76 -4.36 14.23 1.59
CA VAL A 76 -4.53 14.49 3.03
C VAL A 76 -5.56 15.61 3.29
N GLN A 77 -5.70 16.52 2.33
CA GLN A 77 -6.67 17.61 2.33
C GLN A 77 -7.01 17.96 0.88
N TYR A 78 -8.05 18.77 0.66
CA TYR A 78 -8.44 19.18 -0.68
C TYR A 78 -7.27 19.85 -1.43
N GLY A 79 -6.84 19.21 -2.51
CA GLY A 79 -5.75 19.67 -3.35
C GLY A 79 -4.35 19.56 -2.73
N ILE A 80 -4.18 18.81 -1.63
CA ILE A 80 -2.88 18.54 -1.00
C ILE A 80 -2.61 17.04 -1.02
N PHE A 81 -1.50 16.66 -1.62
CA PHE A 81 -1.03 15.28 -1.70
C PHE A 81 0.31 15.13 -0.99
N CYS A 82 0.41 14.20 -0.07
CA CYS A 82 1.62 13.95 0.72
C CYS A 82 2.22 12.59 0.39
N PHE A 83 3.55 12.51 0.49
CA PHE A 83 4.30 11.29 0.26
C PHE A 83 3.95 10.25 1.32
N ALA A 84 3.51 9.07 0.89
CA ALA A 84 2.98 7.99 1.74
C ALA A 84 4.07 7.15 2.41
N PHE A 85 5.18 7.79 2.78
CA PHE A 85 6.31 7.18 3.48
C PHE A 85 6.78 8.09 4.61
N THR A 86 7.23 7.50 5.69
CA THR A 86 7.87 8.19 6.82
C THR A 86 9.07 7.41 7.33
N SER A 87 9.96 8.06 8.07
CA SER A 87 11.01 7.39 8.83
C SER A 87 10.47 6.73 10.10
N SER A 88 11.06 5.61 10.48
CA SER A 88 11.00 5.10 11.86
C SER A 88 11.95 5.89 12.76
N PHE A 89 11.63 5.99 14.06
CA PHE A 89 12.55 6.53 15.07
C PHE A 89 13.69 5.57 15.42
N SER A 90 13.54 4.28 15.11
CA SER A 90 14.57 3.26 15.26
C SER A 90 14.93 2.69 13.89
N ASN A 91 16.22 2.53 13.59
CA ASN A 91 16.70 2.00 12.31
C ASN A 91 16.51 0.48 12.15
N GLU A 92 15.66 -0.14 12.96
CA GLU A 92 15.60 -1.60 13.10
C GLU A 92 14.50 -2.25 12.26
N TYR A 93 13.37 -1.57 12.04
CA TYR A 93 12.21 -2.15 11.37
C TYR A 93 11.59 -1.19 10.34
N GLY A 94 11.12 -1.77 9.24
CA GLY A 94 10.30 -1.07 8.25
C GLY A 94 8.96 -1.79 8.06
N THR A 95 7.95 -1.02 7.68
CA THR A 95 6.58 -1.46 7.42
C THR A 95 6.16 -1.07 6.01
N TYR A 96 5.68 -2.04 5.25
CA TYR A 96 5.05 -1.88 3.94
C TYR A 96 3.55 -1.66 4.17
N GLY A 97 3.12 -0.39 4.11
CA GLY A 97 1.78 0.05 4.53
C GLY A 97 0.68 -0.20 3.49
N SER A 98 -0.56 0.09 3.84
CA SER A 98 -1.74 -0.23 3.02
C SER A 98 -1.82 0.54 1.70
N TYR A 99 -1.36 1.80 1.64
CA TYR A 99 -1.42 2.57 0.39
C TYR A 99 -0.58 1.95 -0.73
N VAL A 100 0.61 1.45 -0.41
CA VAL A 100 1.49 0.76 -1.38
C VAL A 100 1.06 -0.69 -1.64
N GLN A 101 0.15 -1.22 -0.84
CA GLN A 101 -0.52 -2.50 -1.09
C GLN A 101 -1.73 -2.38 -2.02
N SER A 102 -2.33 -1.19 -2.14
CA SER A 102 -3.49 -0.97 -3.02
C SER A 102 -3.18 -1.31 -4.48
N ASN A 103 -4.19 -1.67 -5.27
CA ASN A 103 -4.03 -2.14 -6.66
C ASN A 103 -3.14 -3.39 -6.83
N TYR A 104 -2.98 -4.17 -5.76
CA TYR A 104 -2.35 -5.48 -5.80
C TYR A 104 -3.23 -6.51 -5.10
N LEU A 105 -3.41 -7.66 -5.74
CA LEU A 105 -3.81 -8.87 -5.03
C LEU A 105 -2.56 -9.46 -4.38
N ILE A 106 -2.54 -9.46 -3.04
CA ILE A 106 -1.42 -9.94 -2.25
C ILE A 106 -1.77 -11.32 -1.69
N GLY A 107 -1.01 -12.33 -2.11
CA GLY A 107 -1.18 -13.71 -1.66
C GLY A 107 -0.13 -14.09 -0.63
N PHE A 108 -0.56 -14.60 0.51
CA PHE A 108 0.31 -15.14 1.56
C PHE A 108 0.24 -16.68 1.54
N ASP A 109 1.30 -17.33 1.10
CA ASP A 109 1.46 -18.79 1.15
C ASP A 109 2.26 -19.15 2.41
N LEU A 110 1.55 -19.55 3.48
CA LEU A 110 2.15 -19.86 4.78
C LEU A 110 2.90 -21.20 4.77
N GLU A 111 2.58 -22.12 3.86
CA GLU A 111 3.29 -23.40 3.77
C GLU A 111 4.65 -23.20 3.11
N LYS A 112 4.67 -22.41 2.03
CA LYS A 112 5.91 -22.09 1.30
C LYS A 112 6.67 -20.91 1.88
N GLN A 113 6.08 -20.19 2.83
CA GLN A 113 6.63 -18.96 3.42
C GLN A 113 6.93 -17.90 2.36
N VAL A 114 6.01 -17.71 1.41
CA VAL A 114 6.16 -16.78 0.29
C VAL A 114 5.01 -15.78 0.26
N VAL A 115 5.34 -14.53 -0.08
CA VAL A 115 4.36 -13.50 -0.42
C VAL A 115 4.41 -13.26 -1.92
N SER A 116 3.24 -13.14 -2.55
CA SER A 116 3.09 -12.93 -3.99
C SER A 116 2.28 -11.67 -4.26
N PHE A 117 2.64 -10.95 -5.32
CA PHE A 117 1.99 -9.72 -5.73
C PHE A 117 1.48 -9.87 -7.16
N LYS A 118 0.20 -9.57 -7.37
CA LYS A 118 -0.39 -9.48 -8.71
C LYS A 118 -1.03 -8.11 -8.89
N ALA A 119 -0.48 -7.28 -9.78
CA ALA A 119 -1.08 -6.00 -10.12
C ALA A 119 -2.53 -6.20 -10.55
N THR A 120 -3.44 -5.38 -10.02
CA THR A 120 -4.89 -5.50 -10.23
C THR A 120 -5.52 -4.12 -10.17
N ASP A 121 -6.39 -3.79 -11.11
CA ASP A 121 -7.19 -2.57 -11.04
C ASP A 121 -8.36 -2.78 -10.06
N CYS A 122 -8.21 -2.28 -8.83
CA CYS A 122 -9.24 -2.43 -7.80
C CYS A 122 -10.50 -1.58 -8.09
N THR A 123 -10.46 -0.67 -9.06
CA THR A 123 -11.65 0.11 -9.47
C THR A 123 -12.56 -0.67 -10.43
N ASN A 124 -12.05 -1.76 -11.01
CA ASN A 124 -12.79 -2.62 -11.94
C ASN A 124 -12.58 -4.10 -11.58
N LEU A 125 -13.34 -4.57 -10.58
CA LEU A 125 -13.23 -5.91 -9.99
C LEU A 125 -13.71 -7.07 -10.91
N GLN A 126 -13.63 -6.92 -12.24
CA GLN A 126 -13.88 -8.03 -13.16
C GLN A 126 -12.79 -9.11 -13.08
N ASP A 127 -11.56 -8.73 -12.73
CA ASP A 127 -10.39 -9.61 -12.64
C ASP A 127 -10.10 -10.13 -11.22
N ALA A 128 -10.88 -9.71 -10.22
CA ALA A 128 -10.82 -10.31 -8.89
C ALA A 128 -11.44 -11.72 -8.98
N PRO A 129 -10.72 -12.78 -8.54
CA PRO A 129 -11.30 -14.12 -8.55
C PRO A 129 -12.58 -14.13 -7.70
N ARG A 130 -13.73 -14.24 -8.37
CA ARG A 130 -15.04 -14.41 -7.72
C ARG A 130 -15.08 -15.80 -7.11
N VAL A 131 -14.48 -15.96 -5.93
CA VAL A 131 -14.77 -17.11 -5.08
C VAL A 131 -16.11 -16.82 -4.39
N LEU A 132 -17.21 -16.98 -5.13
CA LEU A 132 -18.54 -17.14 -4.55
C LEU A 132 -18.69 -18.62 -4.22
N PRO A 133 -18.67 -19.05 -2.94
CA PRO A 133 -18.98 -20.42 -2.62
C PRO A 133 -20.46 -20.66 -2.88
N ASN A 134 -20.79 -21.58 -3.77
CA ASN A 134 -22.12 -22.18 -3.84
C ASN A 134 -22.38 -22.90 -2.51
N PHE A 135 -23.17 -22.29 -1.62
CA PHE A 135 -23.54 -22.88 -0.34
C PHE A 135 -24.61 -23.97 -0.53
N LEU A 136 -24.15 -25.22 -0.65
CA LEU A 136 -24.96 -26.40 -0.33
C LEU A 136 -24.69 -26.80 1.13
N SER A 137 -25.78 -26.83 1.89
CA SER A 137 -25.88 -27.00 3.34
C SER A 137 -25.25 -28.30 3.87
N SER A 138 -24.24 -28.17 4.74
CA SER A 138 -23.81 -29.24 5.66
C SER A 138 -23.12 -28.63 6.91
N PRO A 139 -23.26 -29.18 8.13
CA PRO A 139 -22.84 -28.49 9.36
C PRO A 139 -21.31 -28.39 9.57
N MET A 140 -20.51 -28.92 8.65
CA MET A 140 -19.04 -28.81 8.70
C MET A 140 -18.51 -27.41 8.33
N TYR A 141 -19.40 -26.47 7.97
CA TYR A 141 -19.03 -25.13 7.52
C TYR A 141 -18.71 -24.11 8.61
N LEU A 142 -18.97 -24.32 9.90
CA LEU A 142 -18.73 -23.24 10.89
C LEU A 142 -17.24 -22.89 11.05
N PHE A 143 -16.36 -23.89 10.97
CA PHE A 143 -14.91 -23.68 10.92
C PHE A 143 -14.45 -23.11 9.57
N LEU A 144 -15.05 -23.57 8.47
CA LEU A 144 -14.73 -23.09 7.12
C LEU A 144 -15.22 -21.65 6.89
N LEU A 145 -16.33 -21.25 7.49
CA LEU A 145 -16.88 -19.89 7.47
C LEU A 145 -15.91 -18.92 8.14
N LEU A 146 -15.27 -19.29 9.25
CA LEU A 146 -14.24 -18.42 9.86
C LEU A 146 -13.04 -18.19 8.93
N VAL A 147 -12.60 -19.22 8.20
CA VAL A 147 -11.48 -19.17 7.26
C VAL A 147 -11.85 -18.47 5.93
N ILE A 148 -13.10 -18.63 5.47
CA ILE A 148 -13.62 -17.98 4.25
C ILE A 148 -13.97 -16.52 4.53
N PHE A 149 -14.59 -16.20 5.68
CA PHE A 149 -14.82 -14.81 6.08
C PHE A 149 -13.50 -14.09 6.28
N THR A 150 -12.49 -14.70 6.90
CA THR A 150 -11.16 -14.06 6.97
C THR A 150 -10.53 -13.88 5.58
N LYS A 151 -10.60 -14.87 4.67
CA LYS A 151 -10.09 -14.70 3.29
C LYS A 151 -10.87 -13.65 2.47
N LEU A 152 -12.20 -13.61 2.55
CA LEU A 152 -13.01 -12.59 1.86
C LEU A 152 -12.80 -11.20 2.46
N ILE A 153 -12.70 -11.09 3.79
CA ILE A 153 -12.38 -9.83 4.47
C ILE A 153 -10.99 -9.35 4.02
N PHE A 154 -9.99 -10.24 3.94
CA PHE A 154 -8.65 -9.88 3.45
C PHE A 154 -8.63 -9.47 1.97
N LEU A 155 -9.28 -10.21 1.06
CA LEU A 155 -9.40 -9.82 -0.36
C LEU A 155 -10.15 -8.50 -0.54
N SER A 156 -11.20 -8.27 0.26
CA SER A 156 -11.98 -7.04 0.25
C SER A 156 -11.18 -5.86 0.83
N LEU A 157 -10.41 -6.04 1.91
CA LEU A 157 -9.61 -4.99 2.52
C LEU A 157 -8.47 -4.47 1.62
N HIS A 158 -7.86 -5.32 0.79
CA HIS A 158 -6.73 -4.89 -0.06
C HIS A 158 -7.16 -4.11 -1.32
N CYS A 159 -8.42 -4.25 -1.76
CA CYS A 159 -9.02 -3.45 -2.83
C CYS A 159 -10.05 -2.40 -2.35
N MET A 160 -10.24 -2.24 -1.03
CA MET A 160 -11.08 -1.19 -0.46
C MET A 160 -10.21 -0.03 0.02
N ASN A 161 -10.06 1.00 -0.80
CA ASN A 161 -9.82 2.36 -0.33
C ASN A 161 -10.62 3.32 -1.20
#